data_AF-A0A938GZN6-F1
#
_entry.id   AF-A0A938GZN6-F1
#
_cell.length_a   1.000
_cell.length_b   1.000
_cell.length_c   1.000
_cell.angle_alpha   90.00
_cell.angle_beta   90.00
_cell.angle_gamma   90.00
#
_symmetry.space_group_name_H-M   'P 1'
#
loop_
_entity.id
_entity.type
_entity.pdbx_description
1 polymer ?
#
loop_
_entity_poly.entity_id
_entity_poly.type
_entity_poly.pdbx_seq_one_letter_code
_entity_poly.pdbx_strand_id
1 'polypeptide(L)'
;MKRSHLLPSVARIMSLLLALALPALAASLELVNDPATGGPGKFAADEIRREAAARGLSLGADARATRVALLVEKDSGAIAESYRIRVRTEGDRRVITVRGADATGAMYGGLDIAEAIRTGTFATLKDSDHAPYIKQRGIKFNLPLDFRTPTYNKGEWPDSERLNVAEMWSREFWRATFDDMARHRFNLISWWSLNPFPSIVKVPEFPS
;
A
#
# COMPACT_ATOMS: atom_id res chain seq x y z
N MET A 1 15.71 -84.03 22.37
CA MET A 1 14.82 -84.31 23.53
C MET A 1 15.05 -83.22 24.58
N LYS A 2 13.96 -82.60 25.09
CA LYS A 2 13.84 -81.38 25.96
C LYS A 2 13.88 -80.05 25.18
N ARG A 3 12.74 -79.36 24.94
CA ARG A 3 11.93 -78.45 25.82
C ARG A 3 12.78 -77.27 26.31
N SER A 4 12.40 -76.00 26.33
CA SER A 4 11.19 -75.20 26.01
C SER A 4 11.53 -73.72 26.35
N HIS A 5 10.55 -72.81 26.25
CA HIS A 5 10.50 -71.40 26.71
C HIS A 5 10.76 -70.32 25.63
N LEU A 6 9.98 -69.24 25.44
CA LEU A 6 8.55 -68.85 25.62
C LEU A 6 8.54 -67.31 25.32
N LEU A 7 7.72 -66.86 24.35
CA LEU A 7 7.05 -65.53 24.21
C LEU A 7 7.88 -64.22 24.00
N PRO A 8 7.27 -63.08 23.58
CA PRO A 8 6.22 -62.91 22.55
C PRO A 8 6.35 -61.63 21.68
N SER A 9 5.55 -61.61 20.61
CA SER A 9 4.82 -60.51 19.96
C SER A 9 5.08 -59.05 20.40
N VAL A 10 5.56 -58.22 19.46
CA VAL A 10 5.32 -56.77 19.44
C VAL A 10 4.86 -56.36 18.04
N ALA A 11 3.56 -56.42 17.81
CA ALA A 11 2.92 -55.76 16.69
C ALA A 11 2.72 -54.28 17.07
N ARG A 12 3.54 -53.38 16.53
CA ARG A 12 3.34 -51.94 16.63
C ARG A 12 2.39 -51.51 15.50
N ILE A 13 1.13 -51.30 15.85
CA ILE A 13 0.16 -50.58 15.01
C ILE A 13 0.54 -49.09 15.12
N MET A 14 1.17 -48.54 14.08
CA MET A 14 1.27 -47.10 13.88
C MET A 14 -0.04 -46.62 13.26
N SER A 15 -0.89 -46.00 14.06
CA SER A 15 -2.06 -45.26 13.59
C SER A 15 -1.59 -43.98 12.89
N LEU A 16 -1.65 -43.99 11.55
CA LEU A 16 -1.42 -42.81 10.71
C LEU A 16 -2.71 -41.96 10.73
N LEU A 17 -2.74 -40.92 11.57
CA LEU A 17 -3.74 -39.85 11.48
C LEU A 17 -3.36 -38.97 10.28
N LEU A 18 -3.79 -39.38 9.10
CA LEU A 18 -3.76 -38.55 7.90
C LEU A 18 -4.88 -37.50 8.04
N ALA A 19 -4.55 -36.36 8.66
CA ALA A 19 -5.40 -35.19 8.55
C ALA A 19 -5.49 -34.82 7.07
N LEU A 20 -6.64 -35.07 6.44
CA LEU A 20 -6.97 -34.46 5.15
C LEU A 20 -7.00 -32.95 5.37
N ALA A 21 -5.87 -32.29 5.14
CA ALA A 21 -5.85 -30.89 4.78
C ALA A 21 -6.57 -30.80 3.43
N LEU A 22 -7.89 -30.59 3.47
CA LEU A 22 -8.61 -30.08 2.30
C LEU A 22 -7.81 -28.86 1.84
N PRO A 23 -7.32 -28.83 0.59
CA PRO A 23 -6.67 -27.62 0.10
C PRO A 23 -7.69 -26.51 0.24
N ALA A 24 -7.43 -25.56 1.13
CA ALA A 24 -8.18 -24.32 1.18
C ALA A 24 -8.14 -23.78 -0.24
N LEU A 25 -9.31 -23.70 -0.89
CA LEU A 25 -9.38 -23.19 -2.25
C LEU A 25 -8.68 -21.84 -2.24
N ALA A 26 -7.55 -21.72 -2.94
CA ALA A 26 -6.77 -20.49 -2.93
C ALA A 26 -7.69 -19.38 -3.43
N ALA A 27 -8.01 -18.42 -2.56
CA ALA A 27 -8.89 -17.33 -2.93
C ALA A 27 -8.20 -16.53 -4.06
N SER A 28 -8.95 -16.28 -5.13
CA SER A 28 -8.48 -15.61 -6.33
C SER A 28 -9.05 -14.20 -6.45
N LEU A 29 -8.27 -13.31 -7.08
CA LEU A 29 -8.58 -11.90 -7.26
C LEU A 29 -8.40 -11.51 -8.74
N GLU A 30 -9.46 -10.96 -9.34
CA GLU A 30 -9.38 -10.25 -10.62
C GLU A 30 -9.32 -8.75 -10.33
N LEU A 31 -8.21 -8.09 -10.71
CA LEU A 31 -8.04 -6.65 -10.52
C LEU A 31 -8.15 -5.92 -11.86
N VAL A 32 -9.12 -5.02 -11.95
CA VAL A 32 -9.32 -4.11 -13.09
C VAL A 32 -9.01 -2.69 -12.63
N ASN A 33 -8.08 -2.03 -13.30
CA ASN A 33 -7.76 -0.63 -13.07
C ASN A 33 -8.14 0.20 -14.30
N ASP A 34 -9.13 1.07 -14.18
CA ASP A 34 -9.56 1.91 -15.31
C ASP A 34 -8.46 2.91 -15.68
N PRO A 35 -8.16 3.13 -16.99
CA PRO A 35 -7.15 4.09 -17.43
C PRO A 35 -7.35 5.51 -16.89
N ALA A 36 -8.59 5.92 -16.62
CA ALA A 36 -8.93 7.23 -16.06
C ALA A 36 -8.36 7.47 -14.66
N THR A 37 -7.99 6.41 -13.93
CA THR A 37 -7.33 6.50 -12.62
C THR A 37 -5.86 6.94 -12.69
N GLY A 38 -5.24 6.88 -13.88
CA GLY A 38 -3.88 7.37 -14.13
C GLY A 38 -2.78 6.75 -13.25
N GLY A 39 -1.75 7.54 -12.97
CA GLY A 39 -0.64 7.16 -12.09
C GLY A 39 -1.08 6.74 -10.67
N PRO A 40 -1.98 7.50 -10.00
CA PRO A 40 -2.51 7.13 -8.69
C PRO A 40 -3.18 5.75 -8.67
N GLY A 41 -4.04 5.43 -9.65
CA GLY A 41 -4.67 4.12 -9.72
C GLY A 41 -3.68 2.98 -10.00
N LYS A 42 -2.65 3.24 -10.82
CA LYS A 42 -1.56 2.27 -11.02
C LYS A 42 -0.85 1.95 -9.71
N PHE A 43 -0.52 2.98 -8.92
CA PHE A 43 0.09 2.80 -7.60
C PHE A 43 -0.79 1.94 -6.69
N ALA A 44 -2.08 2.27 -6.56
CA ALA A 44 -3.00 1.48 -5.75
C ALA A 44 -3.15 0.03 -6.25
N ALA A 45 -3.16 -0.18 -7.57
CA ALA A 45 -3.21 -1.52 -8.15
C ALA A 45 -1.95 -2.34 -7.80
N ASP A 46 -0.77 -1.72 -7.82
CA ASP A 46 0.49 -2.36 -7.43
C ASP A 46 0.51 -2.72 -5.94
N GLU A 47 -0.04 -1.85 -5.08
CA GLU A 47 -0.20 -2.12 -3.65
C GLU A 47 -1.16 -3.29 -3.40
N ILE A 48 -2.31 -3.34 -4.08
CA ILE A 48 -3.25 -4.49 -4.02
C ILE A 48 -2.56 -5.79 -4.44
N ARG A 49 -1.80 -5.78 -5.55
CA ARG A 49 -1.07 -6.97 -6.01
C ARG A 49 -0.03 -7.42 -5.00
N ARG A 50 0.71 -6.49 -4.39
CA ARG A 50 1.71 -6.81 -3.36
C ARG A 50 1.05 -7.48 -2.15
N GLU A 51 -0.01 -6.90 -1.62
CA GLU A 51 -0.71 -7.46 -0.45
C GLU A 51 -1.40 -8.79 -0.79
N ALA A 52 -1.93 -8.93 -2.01
CA ALA A 52 -2.47 -10.19 -2.50
C ALA A 52 -1.40 -11.30 -2.51
N ALA A 53 -0.23 -11.03 -3.08
CA ALA A 53 0.89 -11.96 -3.10
C ALA A 53 1.35 -12.32 -1.67
N ALA A 54 1.46 -11.33 -0.78
CA ALA A 54 1.84 -11.54 0.62
C ALA A 54 0.83 -12.39 1.41
N ARG A 55 -0.45 -12.38 1.01
CA ARG A 55 -1.52 -13.20 1.60
C ARG A 55 -1.79 -14.51 0.86
N GLY A 56 -1.02 -14.84 -0.18
CA GLY A 56 -1.22 -16.05 -0.97
C GLY A 56 -2.50 -16.04 -1.83
N LEU A 57 -3.03 -14.85 -2.14
CA LEU A 57 -4.15 -14.69 -3.06
C LEU A 57 -3.64 -14.74 -4.50
N SER A 58 -4.19 -15.65 -5.31
CA SER A 58 -3.82 -15.78 -6.71
C SER A 58 -4.48 -14.69 -7.55
N LEU A 59 -3.72 -14.07 -8.46
CA LEU A 59 -4.30 -13.15 -9.45
C LEU A 59 -4.84 -13.95 -10.65
N GLY A 60 -6.10 -13.74 -11.01
CA GLY A 60 -6.75 -14.51 -12.07
C GLY A 60 -8.16 -14.04 -12.40
N ALA A 61 -8.66 -14.44 -13.57
CA ALA A 61 -10.00 -14.14 -14.06
C ALA A 61 -10.91 -15.38 -14.01
N ASP A 62 -10.65 -16.31 -13.07
CA ASP A 62 -11.54 -17.45 -12.86
C ASP A 62 -12.93 -16.98 -12.41
N ALA A 63 -13.96 -17.74 -12.77
CA ALA A 63 -15.36 -17.33 -12.61
C ALA A 63 -15.75 -17.03 -11.15
N ARG A 64 -15.00 -17.53 -10.17
CA ARG A 64 -15.21 -17.31 -8.73
C ARG A 64 -14.24 -16.30 -8.11
N ALA A 65 -13.27 -15.76 -8.86
CA ALA A 65 -12.37 -14.73 -8.37
C ALA A 65 -13.16 -13.52 -7.89
N THR A 66 -12.83 -13.03 -6.70
CA THR A 66 -13.36 -11.73 -6.26
C THR A 66 -12.87 -10.68 -7.26
N ARG A 67 -13.79 -9.96 -7.89
CA ARG A 67 -13.44 -8.88 -8.82
C ARG A 67 -13.26 -7.59 -8.03
N VAL A 68 -12.18 -6.87 -8.26
CA VAL A 68 -11.96 -5.52 -7.76
C VAL A 68 -11.78 -4.60 -8.96
N ALA A 69 -12.62 -3.58 -9.07
CA ALA A 69 -12.53 -2.55 -10.10
C ALA A 69 -12.23 -1.19 -9.47
N LEU A 70 -11.18 -0.51 -9.94
CA LEU A 70 -10.84 0.87 -9.56
C LEU A 70 -11.29 1.81 -10.68
N LEU A 71 -12.19 2.74 -10.37
CA LEU A 71 -12.83 3.65 -11.32
C LEU A 71 -12.75 5.10 -10.83
N VAL A 72 -12.81 6.05 -11.76
CA VAL A 72 -13.10 7.46 -11.48
C VAL A 72 -14.53 7.77 -11.92
N GLU A 73 -15.36 8.24 -11.00
CA GLU A 73 -16.73 8.70 -11.27
C GLU A 73 -16.75 10.22 -11.20
N LYS A 74 -16.81 10.87 -12.38
CA LYS A 74 -16.87 12.32 -12.48
C LYS A 74 -18.26 12.82 -12.11
N ASP A 75 -18.45 13.10 -10.83
CA ASP A 75 -19.62 13.78 -10.27
C ASP A 75 -19.21 15.20 -9.85
N SER A 76 -19.84 16.22 -10.42
CA SER A 76 -19.52 17.63 -10.15
C SER A 76 -19.78 18.05 -8.70
N GLY A 77 -20.55 17.29 -7.93
CA GLY A 77 -20.81 17.54 -6.51
C GLY A 77 -19.91 16.75 -5.55
N ALA A 78 -19.06 15.85 -6.05
CA ALA A 78 -18.24 15.01 -5.20
C ALA A 78 -17.08 15.78 -4.57
N ILE A 79 -16.79 15.47 -3.30
CA ILE A 79 -15.65 16.06 -2.58
C ILE A 79 -14.36 15.52 -3.20
N ALA A 80 -13.39 16.39 -3.50
CA ALA A 80 -12.08 15.96 -3.99
C ALA A 80 -11.45 14.91 -3.07
N GLU A 81 -10.72 13.96 -3.64
CA GLU A 81 -10.10 12.82 -2.95
C GLU A 81 -11.08 11.85 -2.26
N SER A 82 -12.39 12.08 -2.33
CA SER A 82 -13.38 11.15 -1.78
C SER A 82 -13.53 9.90 -2.65
N TYR A 83 -13.97 8.82 -2.02
CA TYR A 83 -14.24 7.57 -2.73
C TYR A 83 -15.33 6.76 -2.03
N ARG A 84 -15.86 5.81 -2.78
CA ARG A 84 -16.93 4.91 -2.35
C ARG A 84 -16.56 3.49 -2.69
N ILE A 85 -16.73 2.58 -1.74
CA ILE A 85 -16.61 1.14 -1.94
C ILE A 85 -18.02 0.58 -2.08
N ARG A 86 -18.27 -0.18 -3.13
CA ARG A 86 -19.53 -0.89 -3.35
C ARG A 86 -19.25 -2.36 -3.57
N VAL A 87 -19.91 -3.21 -2.80
CA VAL A 87 -19.75 -4.65 -2.77
C VAL A 87 -21.06 -5.29 -3.21
N ARG A 88 -21.00 -6.08 -4.27
CA ARG A 88 -22.13 -6.82 -4.82
C ARG A 88 -21.76 -8.28 -5.01
N THR A 89 -22.78 -9.10 -5.15
CA THR A 89 -22.65 -10.49 -5.54
C THR A 89 -23.36 -10.68 -6.87
N GLU A 90 -22.62 -11.15 -7.87
CA GLU A 90 -23.09 -11.48 -9.22
C GLU A 90 -23.00 -13.00 -9.38
N GLY A 91 -24.11 -13.71 -9.19
CA GLY A 91 -24.10 -15.17 -9.11
C GLY A 91 -23.29 -15.66 -7.90
N ASP A 92 -22.28 -16.51 -8.12
CA ASP A 92 -21.34 -16.97 -7.08
C ASP A 92 -20.15 -16.01 -6.88
N ARG A 93 -20.09 -14.91 -7.65
CA ARG A 93 -18.92 -14.04 -7.73
C ARG A 93 -19.10 -12.78 -6.90
N ARG A 94 -18.13 -12.48 -6.05
CA ARG A 94 -18.10 -11.20 -5.31
C ARG A 94 -17.44 -10.12 -6.17
N VAL A 95 -18.09 -8.97 -6.27
CA VAL A 95 -17.64 -7.83 -7.07
C VAL A 95 -17.53 -6.59 -6.18
N ILE A 96 -16.32 -6.08 -6.04
CA ILE A 96 -16.01 -4.84 -5.33
C ILE A 96 -15.67 -3.76 -6.35
N THR A 97 -16.37 -2.63 -6.28
CA THR A 97 -16.07 -1.45 -7.08
C THR A 97 -15.64 -0.32 -6.17
N VAL A 98 -14.44 0.21 -6.41
CA VAL A 98 -13.96 1.46 -5.83
C VAL A 98 -14.24 2.57 -6.83
N ARG A 99 -14.97 3.60 -6.39
CA ARG A 99 -15.29 4.78 -7.19
C ARG A 99 -14.71 6.01 -6.54
N GLY A 100 -13.64 6.55 -7.11
CA GLY A 100 -13.05 7.82 -6.70
C GLY A 100 -13.76 9.00 -7.36
N ALA A 101 -13.93 10.11 -6.63
CA ALA A 101 -14.34 11.38 -7.22
C ALA A 101 -13.30 11.92 -8.22
N ASP A 102 -12.04 11.57 -8.00
CA ASP A 102 -10.90 11.85 -8.87
C ASP A 102 -9.89 10.68 -8.80
N ALA A 103 -8.77 10.80 -9.52
CA ALA A 103 -7.72 9.79 -9.54
C ALA A 103 -7.13 9.53 -8.13
N THR A 104 -7.00 10.56 -7.30
CA THR A 104 -6.47 10.45 -5.94
C THR A 104 -7.44 9.72 -5.02
N GLY A 105 -8.75 9.99 -5.13
CA GLY A 105 -9.78 9.25 -4.42
C GLY A 105 -9.80 7.78 -4.83
N ALA A 106 -9.66 7.47 -6.13
CA ALA A 106 -9.57 6.10 -6.61
C ALA A 106 -8.34 5.37 -6.03
N MET A 107 -7.19 6.07 -5.93
CA MET A 107 -6.00 5.56 -5.27
C MET A 107 -6.25 5.28 -3.78
N TYR A 108 -6.84 6.22 -3.04
CA TYR A 108 -7.12 6.06 -1.61
C TYR A 108 -8.10 4.92 -1.32
N GLY A 109 -9.09 4.69 -2.19
CA GLY A 109 -9.98 3.55 -2.07
C GLY A 109 -9.31 2.23 -2.47
N GLY A 110 -8.41 2.22 -3.45
CA GLY A 110 -7.61 1.05 -3.77
C GLY A 110 -6.63 0.67 -2.65
N LEU A 111 -6.06 1.66 -1.96
CA LEU A 111 -5.25 1.44 -0.75
C LEU A 111 -6.07 0.85 0.41
N ASP A 112 -7.35 1.20 0.52
CA ASP A 112 -8.30 0.56 1.46
C ASP A 112 -8.50 -0.93 1.14
N ILE A 113 -8.56 -1.28 -0.15
CA ILE A 113 -8.60 -2.69 -0.57
C ILE A 113 -7.30 -3.41 -0.20
N ALA A 114 -6.14 -2.80 -0.46
CA ALA A 114 -4.85 -3.36 -0.09
C ALA A 114 -4.76 -3.59 1.43
N GLU A 115 -5.22 -2.63 2.24
CA GLU A 115 -5.29 -2.75 3.69
C GLU A 115 -6.26 -3.86 4.13
N ALA A 116 -7.42 -3.99 3.50
CA ALA A 116 -8.37 -5.06 3.82
C ALA A 116 -7.78 -6.45 3.54
N ILE A 117 -6.99 -6.60 2.47
CA ILE A 117 -6.22 -7.82 2.19
C ILE A 117 -5.17 -8.02 3.28
N ARG A 118 -4.33 -7.00 3.52
CA ARG A 118 -3.25 -7.02 4.51
C ARG A 118 -3.72 -7.34 5.92
N THR A 119 -4.95 -6.98 6.29
CA THR A 119 -5.54 -7.22 7.63
C THR A 119 -6.45 -8.45 7.68
N GLY A 120 -6.77 -9.08 6.55
CA GLY A 120 -7.65 -10.25 6.49
C GLY A 120 -9.14 -9.94 6.53
N THR A 121 -9.54 -8.69 6.30
CA THR A 121 -10.94 -8.24 6.27
C THR A 121 -11.52 -8.17 4.84
N PHE A 122 -10.73 -8.51 3.81
CA PHE A 122 -11.13 -8.42 2.41
C PHE A 122 -12.43 -9.17 2.07
N ALA A 123 -12.63 -10.36 2.66
CA ALA A 123 -13.83 -11.18 2.46
C ALA A 123 -15.09 -10.57 3.09
N THR A 124 -14.94 -9.77 4.15
CA THR A 124 -16.04 -9.19 4.93
C THR A 124 -16.25 -7.71 4.67
N LEU A 125 -15.49 -7.11 3.73
CA LEU A 125 -15.62 -5.72 3.31
C LEU A 125 -17.07 -5.41 2.89
N LYS A 126 -17.57 -4.23 3.26
CA LYS A 126 -18.93 -3.78 3.00
C LYS A 126 -18.92 -2.45 2.25
N ASP A 127 -20.10 -2.03 1.80
CA ASP A 127 -20.32 -0.70 1.27
C ASP A 127 -19.87 0.36 2.29
N SER A 128 -19.11 1.34 1.82
CA SER A 128 -18.64 2.45 2.62
C SER A 128 -18.37 3.68 1.75
N ASP A 129 -18.49 4.85 2.37
CA ASP A 129 -18.23 6.15 1.77
C ASP A 129 -17.19 6.89 2.59
N HIS A 130 -16.20 7.45 1.91
CA HIS A 130 -15.05 8.07 2.55
C HIS A 130 -14.76 9.42 1.92
N ALA A 131 -14.59 10.44 2.75
CA ALA A 131 -14.17 11.77 2.31
C ALA A 131 -13.16 12.33 3.31
N PRO A 132 -12.15 13.09 2.84
CA PRO A 132 -11.21 13.72 3.74
C PRO A 132 -11.91 14.79 4.59
N TYR A 133 -11.77 14.69 5.92
CA TYR A 133 -12.22 15.76 6.82
C TYR A 133 -11.31 16.99 6.71
N ILE A 134 -9.99 16.76 6.63
CA ILE A 134 -8.98 17.80 6.45
C ILE A 134 -8.49 17.76 5.00
N LYS A 135 -8.64 18.88 4.29
CA LYS A 135 -8.26 19.00 2.87
C LYS A 135 -6.75 18.88 2.64
N GLN A 136 -5.94 19.42 3.54
CA GLN A 136 -4.48 19.40 3.43
C GLN A 136 -3.89 18.61 4.59
N ARG A 137 -3.39 17.41 4.29
CA ARG A 137 -2.82 16.47 5.25
C ARG A 137 -1.36 16.38 4.88
N GLY A 138 -0.47 17.00 5.65
CA GLY A 138 0.91 17.10 5.23
C GLY A 138 1.97 17.01 6.31
N ILE A 139 3.18 16.76 5.83
CA ILE A 139 4.40 16.62 6.63
C ILE A 139 5.26 17.86 6.40
N LYS A 140 5.72 18.48 7.50
CA LYS A 140 6.75 19.51 7.46
C LYS A 140 8.12 18.84 7.57
N PHE A 141 8.94 19.00 6.55
CA PHE A 141 10.22 18.34 6.40
C PHE A 141 11.35 19.36 6.33
N ASN A 142 12.31 19.25 7.24
CA ASN A 142 13.51 20.10 7.23
C ASN A 142 14.48 19.54 6.20
N LEU A 143 14.79 20.32 5.17
CA LEU A 143 15.43 19.85 3.94
C LEU A 143 16.86 20.38 3.80
N PRO A 144 17.88 19.65 4.30
CA PRO A 144 19.27 20.06 4.13
C PRO A 144 19.77 19.69 2.73
N LEU A 145 19.74 20.68 1.83
CA LEU A 145 20.16 20.49 0.43
C LEU A 145 21.66 20.68 0.23
N ASP A 146 22.26 21.64 0.91
CA ASP A 146 23.64 22.07 0.70
C ASP A 146 24.26 22.51 2.03
N PHE A 147 25.47 22.03 2.29
CA PHE A 147 26.28 22.44 3.44
C PHE A 147 26.48 23.96 3.55
N ARG A 148 26.54 24.66 2.41
CA ARG A 148 26.72 26.13 2.36
C ARG A 148 25.48 26.88 2.82
N THR A 149 24.31 26.25 2.78
CA THR A 149 23.02 26.78 3.24
C THR A 149 22.42 25.85 4.29
N PRO A 150 22.96 25.83 5.51
CA PRO A 150 22.45 24.96 6.54
C PRO A 150 20.97 25.25 6.82
N THR A 151 20.23 24.20 7.17
CA THR A 151 18.82 24.27 7.51
C THR A 151 18.62 25.03 8.82
N TYR A 152 19.60 24.99 9.72
CA TYR A 152 19.63 25.74 10.98
C TYR A 152 20.75 26.79 11.02
N ASN A 153 20.79 27.61 12.09
CA ASN A 153 21.68 28.77 12.20
C ASN A 153 23.18 28.42 12.10
N LYS A 154 23.96 29.37 11.56
CA LYS A 154 25.42 29.28 11.48
C LYS A 154 26.05 29.09 12.86
N GLY A 155 26.65 27.93 13.09
CA GLY A 155 27.39 27.59 14.31
C GLY A 155 27.10 26.18 14.81
N GLU A 156 25.94 25.63 14.48
CA GLU A 156 25.54 24.28 14.85
C GLU A 156 25.25 23.49 13.58
N TRP A 157 26.10 22.50 13.29
CA TRP A 157 25.77 21.49 12.28
C TRP A 157 25.38 20.21 13.03
N PRO A 158 24.09 20.06 13.39
CA PRO A 158 23.67 18.90 14.14
C PRO A 158 23.92 17.64 13.31
N ASP A 159 24.25 16.53 13.95
CA ASP A 159 24.51 15.27 13.25
C ASP A 159 23.34 14.84 12.35
N SER A 160 22.10 15.16 12.77
CA SER A 160 20.90 14.93 11.96
C SER A 160 20.91 15.64 10.61
N GLU A 161 21.57 16.79 10.48
CA GLU A 161 21.70 17.50 9.22
C GLU A 161 22.86 16.95 8.40
N ARG A 162 24.03 16.81 9.04
CA ARG A 162 25.27 16.35 8.41
C ARG A 162 25.14 14.95 7.80
N LEU A 163 24.48 14.03 8.52
CA LEU A 163 24.32 12.65 8.10
C LEU A 163 23.22 12.49 7.03
N ASN A 164 22.26 13.41 6.94
CA ASN A 164 21.12 13.30 6.02
C ASN A 164 21.30 14.05 4.69
N VAL A 165 22.34 14.88 4.52
CA VAL A 165 22.51 15.67 3.30
C VAL A 165 22.55 14.77 2.04
N ALA A 166 23.20 13.61 2.12
CA ALA A 166 23.29 12.66 1.01
C ALA A 166 21.92 12.02 0.70
N GLU A 167 21.12 11.74 1.73
CA GLU A 167 19.78 11.17 1.56
C GLU A 167 18.82 12.13 0.86
N MET A 168 19.01 13.46 1.00
CA MET A 168 18.18 14.44 0.30
C MET A 168 18.34 14.38 -1.22
N TRP A 169 19.45 13.80 -1.70
CA TRP A 169 19.72 13.57 -3.12
C TRP A 169 19.43 12.12 -3.55
N SER A 170 18.98 11.25 -2.64
CA SER A 170 18.59 9.87 -2.92
C SER A 170 17.17 9.82 -3.50
N ARG A 171 17.03 9.31 -4.73
CA ARG A 171 15.70 9.15 -5.37
C ARG A 171 14.90 8.04 -4.69
N GLU A 172 15.58 7.02 -4.21
CA GLU A 172 15.00 5.89 -3.50
C GLU A 172 14.39 6.34 -2.18
N PHE A 173 15.07 7.22 -1.44
CA PHE A 173 14.54 7.83 -0.22
C PHE A 173 13.24 8.59 -0.49
N TRP A 174 13.22 9.48 -1.49
CA TRP A 174 12.02 10.26 -1.81
C TRP A 174 10.88 9.41 -2.35
N ARG A 175 11.18 8.40 -3.17
CA ARG A 175 10.15 7.45 -3.64
C ARG A 175 9.50 6.74 -2.46
N ALA A 176 10.29 6.15 -1.56
CA ALA A 176 9.77 5.48 -0.37
C ALA A 176 8.96 6.45 0.52
N THR A 177 9.45 7.68 0.69
CA THR A 177 8.75 8.72 1.45
C THR A 177 7.39 9.05 0.85
N PHE A 178 7.29 9.24 -0.48
CA PHE A 178 6.02 9.55 -1.13
C PHE A 178 5.07 8.35 -1.18
N ASP A 179 5.59 7.14 -1.35
CA ASP A 179 4.80 5.92 -1.25
C ASP A 179 4.16 5.81 0.14
N ASP A 180 4.93 6.05 1.20
CA ASP A 180 4.43 6.04 2.57
C ASP A 180 3.45 7.18 2.85
N MET A 181 3.69 8.37 2.32
CA MET A 181 2.72 9.46 2.39
C MET A 181 1.39 9.06 1.73
N ALA A 182 1.42 8.46 0.55
CA ALA A 182 0.22 8.01 -0.16
C ALA A 182 -0.53 6.92 0.63
N ARG A 183 0.19 5.92 1.18
CA ARG A 183 -0.38 4.87 2.06
C ARG A 183 -1.11 5.45 3.27
N HIS A 184 -0.58 6.52 3.84
CA HIS A 184 -1.19 7.23 4.97
C HIS A 184 -2.11 8.39 4.56
N ARG A 185 -2.41 8.51 3.25
CA ARG A 185 -3.29 9.52 2.67
C ARG A 185 -2.84 10.97 2.90
N PHE A 186 -1.55 11.20 3.14
CA PHE A 186 -0.97 12.54 3.09
C PHE A 186 -0.90 13.03 1.64
N ASN A 187 -1.24 14.30 1.42
CA ASN A 187 -1.30 14.92 0.10
C ASN A 187 -0.45 16.20 -0.01
N LEU A 188 0.30 16.53 1.04
CA LEU A 188 1.13 17.71 1.10
C LEU A 188 2.47 17.39 1.78
N ILE A 189 3.56 17.90 1.20
CA ILE A 189 4.84 18.01 1.90
C ILE A 189 5.26 19.47 1.85
N SER A 190 5.67 20.02 3.00
CA SER A 190 6.26 21.34 3.07
C SER A 190 7.74 21.21 3.40
N TRP A 191 8.58 21.68 2.49
CA TRP A 191 10.02 21.72 2.69
C TRP A 191 10.43 23.01 3.36
N TRP A 192 11.16 22.89 4.46
CA TRP A 192 11.65 24.02 5.23
C TRP A 192 13.17 24.06 5.21
N SER A 193 13.69 25.25 4.93
CA SER A 193 15.10 25.64 5.06
C SER A 193 15.14 27.11 5.45
N LEU A 194 16.16 27.53 6.20
CA LEU A 194 16.32 28.91 6.65
C LEU A 194 16.40 29.90 5.48
N ASN A 195 17.14 29.53 4.44
CA ASN A 195 17.25 30.29 3.21
C ASN A 195 17.53 29.34 2.03
N PRO A 196 16.51 28.80 1.35
CA PRO A 196 16.71 27.81 0.30
C PRO A 196 17.25 28.41 -1.00
N PHE A 197 17.04 29.71 -1.24
CA PHE A 197 17.27 30.33 -2.55
C PHE A 197 18.68 30.14 -3.12
N PRO A 198 19.77 30.27 -2.34
CA PRO A 198 21.12 30.06 -2.87
C PRO A 198 21.38 28.62 -3.36
N SER A 199 20.54 27.66 -2.94
CA SER A 199 20.66 26.23 -3.30
C SER A 199 19.75 25.81 -4.45
N ILE A 200 18.80 26.64 -4.87
CA ILE A 200 17.82 26.29 -5.92
C ILE A 200 17.73 27.30 -7.07
N VAL A 201 18.32 28.50 -6.93
CA VAL A 201 18.32 29.54 -7.97
C VAL A 201 19.74 30.06 -8.19
N LYS A 202 20.07 30.34 -9.45
CA LYS A 202 21.26 31.12 -9.83
C LYS A 202 20.80 32.52 -10.21
N VAL A 203 21.35 33.55 -9.56
CA VAL A 203 21.04 34.96 -9.85
C VAL A 203 22.26 35.59 -10.53
N PRO A 204 22.17 36.06 -11.78
CA PRO A 204 23.33 36.58 -12.52
C PRO A 204 24.08 37.71 -11.81
N GLU A 205 23.36 38.58 -11.11
CA GLU A 205 23.91 39.72 -10.36
C GLU A 205 24.62 39.29 -9.06
N PHE A 206 24.38 38.06 -8.58
CA PHE A 206 24.99 37.47 -7.40
C PHE A 206 25.55 36.07 -7.72
N PRO A 207 26.66 35.99 -8.49
CA PRO A 207 27.17 34.73 -9.06
C PRO A 207 27.95 33.86 -8.07
N SER A 208 28.26 34.37 -6.88
CA SER A 208 29.16 33.79 -5.87
C SER A 208 28.41 33.14 -4.72
#